data_AF-A0A0I2INV7-F1
#
_entry.id   AF-A0A0I2INV7-F1
#
_cell.length_a   1.000
_cell.length_b   1.000
_cell.length_c   1.000
_cell.angle_alpha   90.00
_cell.angle_beta   90.00
_cell.angle_gamma   90.00
#
_symmetry.space_group_name_H-M   'P 1'
#
loop_
_entity.id
_entity.type
_entity.pdbx_description
1 polymer ?
#
loop_
_entity_poly.entity_id
_entity_poly.type
_entity_poly.pdbx_seq_one_letter_code
_entity_poly.pdbx_strand_id
1 'polypeptide(L)' 'MTKIIAVTACPSGVAHTYMAAEALESAAKAKGWEVKVET' A
#
# COMPACT_ATOMS: atom_id res chain seq x y z
N MET A 1 -14.86 -7.89 8.05
CA MET A 1 -14.04 -7.60 6.86
C MET A 1 -13.28 -6.32 7.14
N THR A 2 -11.96 -6.36 7.20
CA THR A 2 -11.14 -5.19 7.56
C THR A 2 -10.86 -4.37 6.30
N LYS A 3 -11.20 -3.07 6.34
CA LYS A 3 -10.93 -2.09 5.27
C LYS A 3 -9.87 -1.11 5.74
N ILE A 4 -8.85 -0.89 4.93
CA ILE A 4 -7.70 -0.05 5.25
C ILE A 4 -7.49 0.98 4.14
N ILE A 5 -7.17 2.21 4.51
CA ILE A 5 -6.65 3.23 3.62
C ILE A 5 -5.19 3.47 4.00
N ALA A 6 -4.31 3.53 3.01
CA ALA A 6 -2.89 3.84 3.22
C ALA A 6 -2.44 4.93 2.24
N VAL A 7 -1.41 5.68 2.64
CA VAL A 7 -0.72 6.63 1.76
C VAL A 7 0.76 6.33 1.81
N THR A 8 1.39 6.23 0.66
CA THR A 8 2.83 5.98 0.53
C THR A 8 3.46 7.15 -0.20
N ALA A 9 4.46 7.79 0.39
CA ALA A 9 5.19 8.88 -0.27
C ALA A 9 6.66 8.84 0.15
N CYS A 10 7.55 8.69 -0.83
CA CYS A 10 8.99 8.82 -0.64
C CYS A 10 9.45 10.20 -1.14
N PRO A 11 10.09 11.03 -0.29
CA PRO A 11 10.53 12.37 -0.70
C PRO A 11 11.65 12.35 -1.74
N SER A 12 12.38 11.23 -1.84
CA SER A 12 13.51 11.07 -2.76
C SER A 12 13.11 10.65 -4.17
N GLY A 13 11.85 10.30 -4.40
CA GLY A 13 11.34 9.89 -5.72
C GLY A 13 10.31 8.77 -5.67
N VAL A 14 9.87 8.31 -6.84
CA VAL A 14 8.69 7.43 -6.96
C VAL A 14 8.95 5.94 -6.70
N ALA A 15 10.22 5.50 -6.70
CA ALA A 15 10.55 4.08 -6.60
C ALA A 15 10.04 3.46 -5.29
N HIS A 16 10.42 4.03 -4.13
CA HIS A 16 9.97 3.52 -2.84
C HIS A 16 8.48 3.78 -2.58
N THR A 17 7.89 4.81 -3.20
CA THR A 17 6.46 5.06 -3.15
C THR A 17 5.68 3.86 -3.70
N TYR A 18 5.96 3.44 -4.94
CA TYR A 18 5.25 2.32 -5.56
C TYR A 18 5.62 0.97 -4.93
N MET A 19 6.89 0.76 -4.56
CA MET A 19 7.29 -0.47 -3.87
C MET A 19 6.55 -0.66 -2.55
N ALA A 20 6.36 0.42 -1.78
CA ALA A 20 5.60 0.36 -0.53
C ALA A 20 4.11 0.09 -0.79
N ALA A 21 3.53 0.68 -1.84
CA ALA A 21 2.14 0.46 -2.22
C ALA A 21 1.88 -1.01 -2.58
N GLU A 22 2.70 -1.60 -3.46
CA GLU A 22 2.58 -3.02 -3.86
C GLU A 22 2.75 -3.99 -2.68
N ALA A 23 3.68 -3.68 -1.76
CA ALA A 23 3.90 -4.49 -0.56
C ALA A 23 2.66 -4.47 0.37
N LEU A 24 2.03 -3.30 0.54
CA LEU A 24 0.81 -3.15 1.34
C LEU A 24 -0.37 -3.90 0.70
N GLU A 25 -0.55 -3.80 -0.61
CA GLU A 25 -1.58 -4.54 -1.35
C GLU A 25 -1.40 -6.06 -1.23
N SER A 26 -0.17 -6.54 -1.38
CA SER A 26 0.17 -7.97 -1.25
C SER A 26 -0.10 -8.47 0.17
N ALA A 27 0.27 -7.70 1.19
CA ALA A 27 0.04 -8.04 2.59
C ALA A 27 -1.46 -8.05 2.95
N ALA A 28 -2.21 -7.07 2.46
CA ALA A 28 -3.66 -7.00 2.64
C ALA A 28 -4.35 -8.20 1.97
N LYS A 29 -3.97 -8.54 0.73
CA LYS A 29 -4.48 -9.70 0.01
C LYS A 29 -4.19 -11.01 0.76
N ALA A 30 -2.98 -11.18 1.30
CA ALA A 30 -2.61 -12.36 2.09
C ALA A 30 -3.43 -12.49 3.39
N LYS A 31 -3.90 -11.37 3.95
CA LYS A 31 -4.74 -11.34 5.16
C LYS A 31 -6.24 -11.31 4.87
N GLY A 32 -6.66 -11.29 3.60
CA GLY A 32 -8.05 -11.14 3.20
C GLY A 32 -8.66 -9.77 3.57
N TRP A 33 -7.82 -8.74 3.60
CA TRP A 33 -8.21 -7.36 3.88
C TRP A 33 -8.39 -6.59 2.57
N GLU A 34 -9.31 -5.63 2.59
CA GLU A 34 -9.50 -4.71 1.47
C GLU A 34 -8.67 -3.45 1.76
N VAL A 35 -7.81 -3.06 0.83
CA VAL A 35 -6.92 -1.90 1.00
C VAL A 35 -7.03 -0.97 -0.21
N LYS A 36 -7.03 0.33 0.05
CA LYS A 36 -6.83 1.38 -0.95
C LYS A 36 -5.56 2.15 -0.59
N VAL A 37 -4.58 2.15 -1.49
CA VAL A 37 -3.33 2.91 -1.32
C VAL A 37 -3.35 4.12 -2.24
N GLU A 38 -3.02 5.31 -1.72
CA GLU A 38 -2.67 6.48 -2.53
C GLU A 38 -1.17 6.75 -2.47
N THR A 39 -0.60 7.19 -3.59
CA THR A 39 0.83 7.42 -3.81
C THR A 39 1.17 8.89 -3.93
#